data_AF-A0A914H0M8-F1
#
_entry.id   AF-A0A914H0M8-F1
#
_cell.length_a   1.000
_cell.length_b   1.000
_cell.length_c   1.000
_cell.angle_alpha   90.00
_cell.angle_beta   90.00
_cell.angle_gamma   90.00
#
_symmetry.space_group_name_H-M   'P 1'
#
loop_
_entity.id
_entity.type
_entity.pdbx_description
1 polymer ?
#
loop_
_entity_poly.entity_id
_entity_poly.type
_entity_poly.pdbx_seq_one_letter_code
_entity_poly.pdbx_strand_id
1 'polypeptide(L)'
;MLFSRLFLLRHRRCIGTTPAAHKAPEGSSKQKPLRFSETSAFYGRSEAQQILGKEFYTASYYDSYRFRYIRLGSIFASVIVVIVYLGWFRNPNEIDELWSYDMRLVYIAAKKKILREQMAQAKKDNRSTAGLETELIDLEVNEELIRTEEAKNRKKEERKKATAARAEAKA
;
A
#
# COMPACT_ATOMS: atom_id res chain seq x y z
N MET A 1 34.19 19.31 -16.66
CA MET A 1 34.47 20.76 -16.54
C MET A 1 33.43 21.51 -17.36
N LEU A 2 32.95 22.66 -16.85
CA LEU A 2 31.99 23.62 -17.45
C LEU A 2 30.54 23.08 -17.45
N PHE A 3 29.56 23.65 -16.75
CA PHE A 3 29.25 25.06 -16.55
C PHE A 3 28.85 25.37 -15.11
N SER A 4 29.71 26.13 -14.43
CA SER A 4 29.34 27.07 -13.38
C SER A 4 28.95 28.40 -14.03
N ARG A 5 28.14 29.18 -13.32
CA ARG A 5 27.68 30.56 -13.61
C ARG A 5 26.38 30.68 -14.40
N LEU A 6 25.28 30.90 -13.67
CA LEU A 6 24.45 32.08 -13.90
C LEU A 6 23.75 32.46 -12.59
N PHE A 7 24.47 33.26 -11.81
CA PHE A 7 23.92 34.06 -10.71
C PHE A 7 23.55 35.43 -11.30
N LEU A 8 22.48 36.03 -10.77
CA LEU A 8 21.96 37.39 -10.98
C LEU A 8 20.98 37.59 -12.15
N LEU A 9 19.70 37.80 -11.79
CA LEU A 9 18.88 39.00 -12.04
C LEU A 9 17.39 38.59 -11.89
N ARG A 10 16.76 38.94 -10.77
CA ARG A 10 15.94 40.16 -10.64
C ARG A 10 14.52 39.95 -11.20
N HIS A 11 13.58 39.67 -10.29
CA HIS A 11 12.39 40.52 -10.18
C HIS A 11 11.76 40.39 -8.78
N ARG A 12 12.00 41.42 -7.97
CA ARG A 12 11.07 41.85 -6.93
C ARG A 12 9.72 42.13 -7.58
N ARG A 13 8.67 41.48 -7.10
CA ARG A 13 7.31 42.05 -7.08
C ARG A 13 6.79 41.89 -5.66
N CYS A 14 7.00 42.93 -4.87
CA CYS A 14 6.21 43.16 -3.67
C CYS A 14 4.80 43.55 -4.16
N ILE A 15 3.84 42.64 -4.06
CA ILE A 15 2.42 43.01 -4.16
C ILE A 15 2.01 43.39 -2.75
N GLY A 16 2.02 44.69 -2.47
CA GLY A 16 1.39 45.24 -1.28
C GLY A 16 -0.12 45.15 -1.45
N THR A 17 -0.74 44.14 -0.83
CA THR A 17 -2.17 44.14 -0.57
C THR A 17 -2.44 45.07 0.60
N THR A 18 -2.95 46.25 0.29
CA THR A 18 -3.60 47.16 1.23
C THR A 18 -4.66 46.42 2.04
N PRO A 19 -4.70 46.49 3.39
CA PRO A 19 -5.87 46.04 4.12
C PRO A 19 -7.04 46.97 3.79
N ALA A 20 -8.15 46.36 3.39
CA ALA A 20 -9.39 47.05 3.10
C ALA A 20 -9.84 47.91 4.29
N ALA A 21 -10.12 49.18 4.02
CA ALA A 21 -10.77 50.06 4.97
C ALA A 21 -12.19 49.52 5.25
N HIS A 22 -12.41 49.05 6.48
CA HIS A 22 -13.75 48.78 6.98
C HIS A 22 -14.52 50.10 7.07
N LYS A 23 -15.59 50.22 6.27
CA LYS A 23 -16.63 51.23 6.45
C LYS A 23 -17.20 51.12 7.87
N ALA A 24 -17.20 52.24 8.59
CA ALA A 24 -17.89 52.39 9.86
C ALA A 24 -19.42 52.32 9.65
N PRO A 25 -20.19 51.63 10.51
CA PRO A 25 -21.62 51.84 10.58
C PRO A 25 -21.91 53.13 11.36
N GLU A 26 -22.54 54.09 10.70
CA GLU A 26 -23.28 55.17 11.37
C GLU A 26 -24.42 54.53 12.17
N GLY A 27 -24.35 54.67 13.49
CA GLY A 27 -25.36 54.12 14.39
C GLY A 27 -25.16 54.70 15.78
N SER A 28 -25.85 55.80 16.06
CA SER A 28 -25.86 56.52 17.33
C SER A 28 -26.30 55.63 18.50
N SER A 29 -25.38 55.32 19.41
CA SER A 29 -25.70 55.04 20.82
C SER A 29 -24.45 55.30 21.67
N LYS A 30 -24.65 55.87 22.86
CA LYS A 30 -23.64 56.41 23.77
C LYS A 30 -22.44 55.45 23.96
N GLN A 31 -21.33 55.69 23.27
CA GLN A 31 -20.10 54.91 23.41
C GLN A 31 -19.36 55.33 24.69
N LYS A 32 -19.26 54.41 25.65
CA LYS A 32 -18.25 54.51 26.73
C LYS A 32 -16.87 54.56 26.06
N PRO A 33 -15.88 55.29 26.61
CA PRO A 33 -14.54 55.30 26.04
C PRO A 33 -14.01 53.85 26.04
N LEU A 34 -13.71 53.32 24.86
CA LEU A 34 -13.14 51.98 24.69
C LEU A 34 -11.81 51.93 25.46
N ARG A 35 -11.72 51.02 26.42
CA ARG A 35 -10.46 50.78 27.13
C ARG A 35 -9.48 50.13 26.16
N PHE A 36 -8.21 50.52 26.24
CA PHE A 36 -7.15 49.98 25.38
C PHE A 36 -7.01 48.45 25.49
N SER A 37 -7.46 47.84 26.59
CA SER A 37 -7.52 46.38 26.76
C SER A 37 -8.51 45.68 25.83
N GLU A 38 -9.47 46.42 25.27
CA GLU A 38 -10.55 45.89 24.40
C GLU A 38 -10.27 46.14 22.92
N THR A 39 -9.22 46.90 22.58
CA THR A 39 -8.82 47.09 21.19
C THR A 39 -7.96 45.92 20.72
N SER A 40 -8.11 45.55 19.44
CA SER A 40 -7.36 44.48 18.77
C SER A 40 -5.83 44.65 18.78
N ALA A 41 -5.34 45.82 19.20
CA ALA A 41 -3.92 46.12 19.41
C ALA A 41 -3.36 45.55 20.73
N PHE A 42 -4.19 45.13 21.69
CA PHE A 42 -3.76 44.63 22.99
C PHE A 42 -3.35 43.14 23.00
N TYR A 43 -3.38 42.45 21.84
CA TYR A 43 -2.90 41.08 21.75
C TYR A 43 -1.36 40.98 21.74
N GLY A 44 -0.76 41.43 22.84
CA GLY A 44 0.63 41.16 23.22
C GLY A 44 0.73 39.85 23.99
N ARG A 45 1.08 38.78 23.27
CA ARG A 45 1.89 37.63 23.72
C ARG A 45 1.40 36.63 24.78
N SER A 46 0.28 36.76 25.48
CA SER A 46 -0.06 35.73 26.50
C SER A 46 -1.41 35.01 26.38
N GLU A 47 -2.46 35.61 25.79
CA GLU A 47 -3.81 35.00 25.88
C GLU A 47 -4.45 34.63 24.53
N ALA A 48 -4.00 35.21 23.41
CA ALA A 48 -4.50 34.86 22.07
C ALA A 48 -4.13 33.44 21.64
N GLN A 49 -3.11 32.85 22.26
CA GLN A 49 -2.55 31.55 21.87
C GLN A 49 -3.35 30.38 22.47
N GLN A 50 -4.23 30.64 23.44
CA GLN A 50 -5.07 29.62 24.09
C GLN A 50 -6.48 29.52 23.47
N ILE A 51 -6.97 30.57 22.81
CA ILE A 51 -8.35 30.64 22.28
C ILE A 51 -8.46 30.07 20.86
N LEU A 52 -7.35 30.00 20.13
CA LEU A 52 -7.27 29.33 18.82
C LEU A 52 -6.57 28.00 19.02
N GLY A 53 -7.33 26.94 19.32
CA GLY A 53 -6.89 25.54 19.40
C GLY A 53 -6.39 24.96 18.07
N LYS A 54 -5.65 25.75 17.29
CA LYS A 54 -4.90 25.30 16.12
C LYS A 54 -3.44 25.29 16.53
N GLU A 55 -2.92 24.10 16.75
CA GLU A 55 -1.48 23.85 16.70
C GLU A 55 -0.92 24.62 15.51
N PHE A 56 0.06 25.49 15.75
CA PHE A 56 0.75 26.19 14.68
C PHE A 56 1.28 25.13 13.73
N TYR A 57 0.71 25.03 12.54
CA TYR A 57 1.12 24.07 11.52
C TYR A 57 2.61 24.32 11.22
N THR A 58 3.47 23.48 11.78
CA THR A 58 4.89 23.48 11.44
C THR A 58 5.00 22.79 10.10
N ALA A 59 5.38 23.54 9.06
CA ALA A 59 5.58 22.97 7.74
C ALA A 59 6.74 21.95 7.83
N SER A 60 6.37 20.68 8.02
CA SER A 60 7.32 19.58 8.07
C SER A 60 7.82 19.29 6.66
N TYR A 61 9.14 19.11 6.51
CA TYR A 61 9.79 18.76 5.23
C TYR A 61 9.09 17.59 4.52
N TYR A 62 8.61 16.63 5.32
CA TYR A 62 7.96 15.41 4.88
C TYR A 62 6.54 15.60 4.33
N ASP A 63 5.92 16.76 4.54
CA ASP A 63 4.56 17.02 4.08
C ASP A 63 4.51 17.74 2.71
N SER A 64 5.68 18.12 2.19
CA SER A 64 5.78 18.75 0.87
C SER A 64 5.40 17.78 -0.26
N TYR A 65 4.69 18.28 -1.28
CA TYR A 65 4.37 17.51 -2.49
C TYR A 65 5.62 16.90 -3.14
N ARG A 66 6.73 17.64 -3.14
CA ARG A 66 8.02 17.17 -3.67
C ARG A 66 8.53 15.93 -2.95
N PHE A 67 8.45 15.89 -1.62
CA PHE A 67 8.87 14.72 -0.84
C PHE A 67 7.97 13.51 -1.14
N ARG A 68 6.65 13.73 -1.27
CA ARG A 68 5.71 12.66 -1.64
C ARG A 68 6.04 12.03 -3.00
N TYR A 69 6.32 12.85 -4.02
CA TYR A 69 6.69 12.33 -5.35
C TYR A 69 8.02 11.58 -5.36
N ILE A 70 9.03 12.06 -4.64
CA ILE A 70 10.32 11.37 -4.54
C ILE A 70 10.17 10.04 -3.80
N ARG A 71 9.37 10.00 -2.73
CA ARG A 71 9.06 8.77 -1.98
C ARG A 71 8.27 7.76 -2.81
N LEU A 72 7.28 8.20 -3.58
CA LEU A 72 6.59 7.31 -4.50
C LEU A 72 7.55 6.80 -5.58
N GLY A 73 8.36 7.69 -6.16
CA GLY A 73 9.35 7.33 -7.16
C GLY A 73 10.35 6.28 -6.67
N SER A 74 10.80 6.36 -5.42
CA SER A 74 11.71 5.36 -4.85
C SER A 74 11.04 3.99 -4.63
N ILE A 75 9.75 3.97 -4.27
CA ILE A 75 8.96 2.74 -4.16
C ILE A 75 8.78 2.10 -5.54
N PHE A 76 8.42 2.88 -6.57
CA PHE A 76 8.29 2.33 -7.91
C PHE A 76 9.64 1.87 -8.48
N ALA A 77 10.72 2.61 -8.23
CA ALA A 77 12.06 2.22 -8.66
C ALA A 77 12.48 0.88 -8.02
N SER A 78 12.20 0.64 -6.73
CA SER A 78 12.54 -0.62 -6.09
C SER A 78 11.75 -1.80 -6.68
N VAL A 79 10.45 -1.62 -6.96
CA VAL A 79 9.62 -2.64 -7.60
C VAL A 79 10.10 -2.94 -9.02
N ILE A 80 10.43 -1.92 -9.80
CA ILE A 80 10.94 -2.07 -11.18
C ILE A 80 12.25 -2.87 -11.17
N VAL A 81 13.17 -2.58 -10.26
CA VAL A 81 14.44 -3.34 -10.14
C VAL A 81 14.18 -4.82 -9.88
N VAL A 82 13.22 -5.16 -9.01
CA VAL A 82 12.84 -6.56 -8.74
C VAL A 82 12.26 -7.24 -9.97
N ILE A 83 11.38 -6.56 -10.71
CA ILE A 83 10.78 -7.09 -11.94
C ILE A 83 11.85 -7.34 -13.01
N VAL A 84 12.75 -6.38 -13.21
CA VAL A 84 13.85 -6.51 -14.18
C VAL A 84 14.79 -7.66 -13.78
N TYR A 85 15.11 -7.78 -12.49
CA TYR A 85 15.91 -8.89 -11.99
C TYR A 85 15.24 -10.25 -12.26
N LEU A 86 13.94 -10.38 -11.99
CA LEU A 86 13.19 -11.61 -12.25
C LEU A 86 13.05 -11.91 -13.75
N GLY A 87 12.86 -10.90 -14.60
CA GLY A 87 12.68 -11.08 -16.03
C GLY A 87 13.98 -11.33 -16.80
N TRP A 88 15.09 -10.73 -16.37
CA TRP A 88 16.38 -10.80 -17.09
C TRP A 88 17.30 -11.87 -16.54
N PHE A 89 17.40 -12.02 -15.21
CA PHE A 89 18.39 -12.90 -14.58
C PHE A 89 17.82 -14.25 -14.13
N ARG A 90 16.50 -14.41 -14.09
CA ARG A 90 15.86 -15.66 -13.69
C ARG A 90 15.29 -16.38 -14.90
N ASN A 91 15.58 -17.68 -15.02
CA ASN A 91 15.08 -18.50 -16.12
C ASN A 91 13.55 -18.40 -16.21
N PRO A 92 12.98 -18.04 -17.37
CA PRO A 92 11.53 -17.85 -17.51
C PRO A 92 10.74 -19.15 -17.23
N ASN A 93 11.37 -20.31 -17.45
CA ASN A 93 10.76 -21.63 -17.26
C ASN A 93 10.40 -21.91 -15.79
N GLU A 94 11.18 -21.41 -14.82
CA GLU A 94 10.92 -21.65 -13.39
C GLU A 94 9.73 -20.82 -12.88
N ILE A 95 9.51 -19.63 -13.45
CA ILE A 95 8.38 -18.78 -13.08
C ILE A 95 7.10 -19.42 -13.62
N ASP A 96 7.09 -19.86 -14.87
CA ASP A 96 5.93 -20.54 -15.45
C ASP A 96 5.57 -21.80 -14.66
N GLU A 97 6.57 -22.56 -14.19
CA GLU A 97 6.35 -23.71 -13.31
C GLU A 97 5.72 -23.30 -11.96
N LEU A 98 6.16 -22.20 -11.35
CA LEU A 98 5.61 -21.68 -10.09
C LEU A 98 4.15 -21.22 -10.24
N TRP A 99 3.79 -20.61 -11.37
CA TRP A 99 2.41 -20.20 -11.67
C TRP A 99 1.53 -21.36 -12.12
N SER A 100 2.13 -22.45 -12.63
CA SER A 100 1.43 -23.68 -13.00
C SER A 100 0.99 -24.52 -11.81
N TYR A 101 1.50 -24.22 -10.60
CA TYR A 101 1.18 -24.96 -9.39
C TYR A 101 -0.28 -24.72 -8.96
N ASP A 102 -1.03 -25.78 -8.69
CA ASP A 102 -2.39 -25.62 -8.15
C ASP A 102 -2.31 -25.10 -6.71
N MET A 103 -2.72 -23.85 -6.53
CA MET A 103 -2.74 -23.16 -5.24
C MET A 103 -3.54 -23.92 -4.17
N ARG A 104 -4.51 -24.75 -4.57
CA ARG A 104 -5.30 -25.58 -3.64
C ARG A 104 -4.44 -26.65 -2.97
N LEU A 105 -3.51 -27.27 -3.71
CA LEU A 105 -2.57 -28.26 -3.17
C LEU A 105 -1.58 -27.62 -2.19
N VAL A 106 -1.07 -26.43 -2.51
CA VAL A 106 -0.18 -25.66 -1.61
C VAL A 106 -0.90 -25.32 -0.30
N TYR A 107 -2.15 -24.85 -0.40
CA TYR A 107 -2.98 -24.56 0.77
C TYR A 107 -3.21 -25.80 1.64
N ILE A 108 -3.55 -26.94 1.04
CA ILE A 108 -3.76 -28.19 1.77
C ILE A 108 -2.46 -28.63 2.47
N ALA A 109 -1.32 -28.58 1.79
CA ALA A 109 -0.02 -28.93 2.37
C ALA A 109 0.34 -28.04 3.57
N ALA A 110 0.08 -26.72 3.47
CA ALA A 110 0.28 -25.79 4.58
C ALA A 110 -0.65 -26.11 5.76
N LYS A 111 -1.94 -26.35 5.49
CA LYS A 111 -2.94 -26.65 6.52
C LYS A 111 -2.62 -27.96 7.24
N LYS A 112 -2.16 -29.00 6.53
CA LYS A 112 -1.70 -30.27 7.13
C LYS A 112 -0.54 -30.07 8.10
N LYS A 113 0.41 -29.19 7.81
CA LYS A 113 1.52 -28.87 8.73
C LYS A 113 0.99 -28.24 10.02
N ILE A 114 0.11 -27.26 9.89
CA ILE A 114 -0.51 -26.57 11.04
C ILE A 114 -1.29 -27.56 11.90
N LEU A 115 -2.12 -28.43 11.29
CA LEU A 115 -2.89 -29.46 12.00
C LEU A 115 -1.98 -30.45 12.75
N ARG A 116 -0.87 -30.88 12.14
CA ARG A 116 0.11 -31.77 12.80
C ARG A 116 0.78 -31.08 13.99
N GLU A 117 1.10 -29.80 13.86
CA GLU A 117 1.66 -29.01 14.96
C GLU A 117 0.65 -28.84 16.10
N GLN A 118 -0.61 -28.55 15.77
CA GLN A 118 -1.71 -28.46 16.76
C GLN A 118 -1.96 -29.79 17.45
N MET A 119 -1.92 -30.92 16.73
CA MET A 119 -2.01 -32.25 17.33
C MET A 119 -0.82 -32.54 18.25
N ALA A 120 0.40 -32.14 17.87
CA ALA A 120 1.57 -32.31 18.71
C ALA A 120 1.47 -31.46 20.00
N GLN A 121 0.89 -30.26 19.94
CA GLN A 121 0.62 -29.42 21.09
C GLN A 121 -0.50 -30.00 21.98
N ALA A 122 -1.62 -30.40 21.38
CA ALA A 122 -2.74 -31.02 22.10
C ALA A 122 -2.32 -32.33 22.82
N LYS A 123 -1.44 -33.12 22.21
CA LYS A 123 -0.85 -34.32 22.84
C LYS A 123 0.02 -33.98 24.04
N LYS A 124 0.79 -32.88 24.00
CA LYS A 124 1.58 -32.40 25.15
C LYS A 124 0.66 -31.91 26.28
N ASP A 125 -0.46 -31.31 25.92
CA ASP A 125 -1.45 -30.79 26.87
C ASP A 125 -2.47 -31.85 27.34
N ASN A 126 -2.32 -33.12 26.94
CA ASN A 126 -3.25 -34.23 27.20
C ASN A 126 -4.71 -33.93 26.81
N ARG A 127 -4.92 -33.18 25.73
CA ARG A 127 -6.25 -32.89 25.17
C ARG A 127 -6.61 -33.89 24.07
N SER A 128 -7.91 -34.11 23.89
CA SER A 128 -8.42 -34.98 22.81
C SER A 128 -8.09 -34.42 21.43
N THR A 129 -7.55 -35.27 20.54
CA THR A 129 -7.15 -34.94 19.16
C THR A 129 -8.17 -35.35 18.11
N ALA A 130 -9.28 -35.99 18.48
CA ALA A 130 -10.22 -36.61 17.54
C ALA A 130 -10.73 -35.64 16.45
N GLY A 131 -11.06 -34.38 16.81
CA GLY A 131 -11.52 -33.38 15.84
C GLY A 131 -10.44 -32.92 14.85
N LEU A 132 -9.17 -32.91 15.27
CA LEU A 132 -8.05 -32.55 14.41
C LEU A 132 -7.70 -33.70 13.45
N GLU A 133 -7.88 -34.94 13.89
CA GLU A 133 -7.69 -36.13 13.07
C GLU A 133 -8.75 -36.23 11.96
N THR A 134 -10.01 -35.93 12.28
CA THR A 134 -11.07 -35.88 11.25
C THR A 134 -10.79 -34.81 10.21
N GLU A 135 -10.35 -33.62 10.63
CA GLU A 135 -10.03 -32.54 9.69
C GLU A 135 -8.80 -32.89 8.82
N LEU A 136 -7.85 -33.66 9.35
CA LEU A 136 -6.70 -34.15 8.58
C LEU A 136 -7.13 -35.14 7.49
N ILE A 137 -8.04 -36.06 7.81
CA ILE A 137 -8.60 -37.04 6.87
C ILE A 137 -9.37 -36.34 5.74
N ASP A 138 -10.21 -35.37 6.09
CA ASP A 138 -10.97 -34.60 5.09
C ASP A 138 -10.05 -33.88 4.10
N LEU A 139 -8.93 -33.33 4.60
CA LEU A 139 -7.91 -32.70 3.75
C LEU A 139 -7.17 -33.71 2.87
N GLU A 140 -6.99 -34.95 3.31
CA GLU A 140 -6.41 -36.03 2.50
C GLU A 140 -7.33 -36.43 1.35
N VAL A 141 -8.62 -36.62 1.60
CA VAL A 141 -9.61 -36.90 0.57
C VAL A 141 -9.66 -35.77 -0.47
N ASN A 142 -9.66 -34.52 -0.02
CA ASN A 142 -9.66 -33.37 -0.93
C ASN A 142 -8.39 -33.28 -1.78
N GLU A 143 -7.23 -33.61 -1.21
CA GLU A 143 -5.97 -33.65 -1.97
C GLU A 143 -6.02 -34.70 -3.08
N GLU A 144 -6.52 -35.89 -2.77
CA GLU A 144 -6.67 -36.97 -3.75
C GLU A 144 -7.61 -36.59 -4.89
N LEU A 145 -8.75 -35.98 -4.56
CA LEU A 145 -9.71 -35.49 -5.55
C LEU A 145 -9.04 -34.52 -6.54
N ILE A 146 -8.34 -33.50 -6.02
CA ILE A 146 -7.65 -32.51 -6.85
C ILE A 146 -6.61 -33.17 -7.74
N ARG A 147 -5.80 -34.08 -7.20
CA ARG A 147 -4.80 -34.83 -7.99
C ARG A 147 -5.46 -35.65 -9.10
N THR A 148 -6.61 -36.26 -8.84
CA THR A 148 -7.34 -37.01 -9.88
C THR A 148 -7.91 -36.11 -10.97
N GLU A 149 -8.39 -34.91 -10.62
CA GLU A 149 -8.88 -33.92 -11.57
C GLU A 149 -7.76 -33.41 -12.48
N GLU A 150 -6.59 -33.09 -11.91
CA GLU A 150 -5.42 -32.69 -12.67
C GLU A 150 -4.96 -33.79 -13.64
N ALA A 151 -4.92 -35.05 -13.19
CA ALA A 151 -4.54 -36.17 -14.04
C ALA A 151 -5.52 -36.37 -15.20
N LYS A 152 -6.83 -36.17 -14.97
CA LYS A 152 -7.85 -36.20 -16.02
C LYS A 152 -7.66 -35.05 -17.02
N ASN A 153 -7.38 -33.85 -16.53
CA ASN A 153 -7.15 -32.67 -17.38
C ASN A 153 -5.90 -32.83 -18.25
N ARG A 154 -4.78 -33.30 -17.68
CA ARG A 154 -3.55 -33.59 -18.45
C ARG A 154 -3.80 -34.60 -19.57
N LYS A 155 -4.46 -35.72 -19.28
CA LYS A 155 -4.83 -36.73 -20.29
C LYS A 155 -5.72 -36.15 -21.40
N LYS A 156 -6.63 -35.24 -21.06
CA LYS A 156 -7.51 -34.57 -22.03
C LYS A 156 -6.70 -33.63 -22.94
N GLU A 157 -5.72 -32.92 -22.41
CA GLU A 157 -4.83 -32.05 -23.19
C GLU A 157 -3.91 -32.84 -24.13
N GLU A 158 -3.32 -33.93 -23.66
CA GLU A 158 -2.51 -34.83 -24.49
C GLU A 158 -3.31 -35.38 -25.67
N ARG A 159 -4.57 -35.80 -25.41
CA ARG A 159 -5.48 -36.25 -26.47
C ARG A 159 -5.77 -35.15 -27.48
N LYS A 160 -6.02 -33.92 -27.03
CA LYS A 160 -6.24 -32.76 -27.92
C LYS A 160 -5.02 -32.48 -28.79
N LYS A 161 -3.82 -32.46 -28.19
CA LYS A 161 -2.55 -32.26 -28.92
C LYS A 161 -2.32 -33.37 -29.96
N ALA A 162 -2.56 -34.63 -29.59
CA ALA A 162 -2.45 -35.76 -30.51
C ALA A 162 -3.46 -35.68 -31.67
N THR A 163 -4.69 -35.23 -31.43
CA THR A 163 -5.68 -35.02 -32.50
C THR A 163 -5.32 -33.86 -33.42
N ALA A 164 -4.78 -32.77 -32.88
CA ALA A 164 -4.33 -31.62 -33.67
C ALA A 164 -3.16 -32.00 -34.58
N ALA A 165 -2.14 -32.67 -34.04
CA ALA A 165 -1.00 -33.15 -34.82
C ALA A 165 -1.41 -34.13 -35.94
N ARG A 166 -2.41 -34.99 -35.69
CA ARG A 166 -2.98 -35.88 -36.71
C ARG A 166 -3.78 -35.15 -37.79
N ALA A 167 -4.40 -34.02 -37.46
CA ALA A 167 -5.11 -33.19 -38.43
C ALA A 167 -4.13 -32.42 -39.31
N GLU A 168 -3.08 -31.86 -38.73
CA GLU A 168 -1.98 -31.20 -39.45
C GLU A 168 -1.24 -32.17 -40.38
N ALA A 169 -0.96 -33.40 -39.95
CA ALA A 169 -0.30 -34.40 -40.80
C ALA A 169 -1.15 -34.91 -41.98
N LYS A 170 -2.46 -34.60 -42.00
CA LYS A 170 -3.38 -34.98 -43.08
C LYS A 170 -3.70 -33.81 -44.03
N ALA A 171 -3.31 -32.59 -43.67
CA ALA A 171 -3.46 -31.39 -44.49
C ALA A 171 -2.22 -31.20 -45.38
#